data_AF-A0A1I0IAH7-F1
#
_entry.id   AF-A0A1I0IAH7-F1
#
_cell.length_a   1.000
_cell.length_b   1.000
_cell.length_c   1.000
_cell.angle_alpha   90.00
_cell.angle_beta   90.00
_cell.angle_gamma   90.00
#
_symmetry.space_group_name_H-M   'P 1'
#
loop_
_entity.id
_entity.type
_entity.pdbx_description
1 polymer ?
#
loop_
_entity_poly.entity_id
_entity_poly.type
_entity_poly.pdbx_seq_one_letter_code
_entity_poly.pdbx_strand_id
1 'polypeptide(L)'
;MKRPLAYITAAWLSGDSENAEQAARYCRAVYEAGFSPICPPLYLPLFLNDAVPEEHKSGIDMGRDLLRRSHVLVICGHTMTEAMKNDIAVAQRLGITATTLEGILTVRNEGQISKA
;
A
#
# COMPACT_ATOMS: atom_id res chain seq x y z
N MET A 1 17.87 -1.59 -13.02
CA MET A 1 17.07 -2.70 -12.43
C MET A 1 15.61 -2.31 -12.45
N LYS A 2 14.70 -3.21 -12.85
CA LYS A 2 13.25 -2.99 -12.68
C LYS A 2 12.85 -3.44 -11.28
N ARG A 3 12.18 -2.56 -10.53
CA ARG A 3 11.56 -2.91 -9.23
C ARG A 3 10.06 -3.13 -9.44
N PRO A 4 9.49 -4.23 -8.94
CA PRO A 4 8.05 -4.48 -9.05
C PRO A 4 7.26 -3.41 -8.27
N LEU A 5 6.11 -3.02 -8.82
CA LEU A 5 5.20 -2.08 -8.16
C LEU A 5 4.51 -2.76 -6.98
N ALA A 6 4.49 -2.07 -5.84
CA ALA A 6 3.86 -2.53 -4.61
C ALA A 6 2.81 -1.51 -4.17
N TYR A 7 1.53 -1.90 -4.21
CA TYR A 7 0.46 -1.08 -3.64
C TYR A 7 0.47 -1.22 -2.12
N ILE A 8 0.44 -0.10 -1.40
CA ILE A 8 0.44 -0.08 0.07
C ILE A 8 -0.97 0.18 0.57
N THR A 9 -1.45 -0.69 1.44
CA THR A 9 -2.68 -0.51 2.21
C THR A 9 -2.37 -0.57 3.70
N ALA A 10 -3.02 0.27 4.50
CA ALA A 10 -2.86 0.34 5.94
C ALA A 10 -4.18 0.84 6.58
N ALA A 11 -4.23 0.80 7.91
CA ALA A 11 -5.31 1.44 8.66
C ALA A 11 -5.08 2.97 8.68
N TRP A 12 -5.44 3.64 7.58
CA TRP A 12 -5.36 5.09 7.48
C TRP A 12 -6.29 5.74 8.51
N LEU A 13 -5.77 6.74 9.19
CA LEU A 13 -6.47 7.60 10.15
C LEU A 13 -7.38 8.59 9.40
N SER A 14 -8.12 9.42 10.14
CA SER A 14 -8.93 10.49 9.56
C SER A 14 -8.15 11.79 9.29
N GLY A 15 -6.90 11.90 9.77
CA GLY A 15 -6.06 13.09 9.62
C GLY A 15 -5.06 12.95 8.46
N ASP A 16 -5.13 13.86 7.49
CA ASP A 16 -4.30 13.82 6.28
C ASP A 16 -2.78 13.91 6.57
N SER A 17 -2.37 14.71 7.56
CA SER A 17 -0.96 14.90 7.92
C SER A 17 -0.34 13.67 8.60
N GLU A 18 -1.07 13.07 9.54
CA GLU A 18 -0.67 11.86 10.26
C GLU A 18 -0.61 10.66 9.30
N ASN A 19 -1.59 10.59 8.39
CA ASN A 19 -1.58 9.64 7.29
C ASN A 19 -0.38 9.81 6.37
N ALA A 20 -0.03 11.05 6.01
CA ALA A 20 1.10 11.31 5.12
C ALA A 20 2.43 10.87 5.74
N GLU A 21 2.67 11.15 7.02
CA GLU A 21 3.90 10.71 7.70
C GLU A 21 3.98 9.18 7.77
N GLN A 22 2.89 8.52 8.18
CA GLN A 22 2.84 7.07 8.27
C GLN A 22 3.00 6.40 6.90
N ALA A 23 2.31 6.91 5.88
CA ALA A 23 2.42 6.46 4.50
C ALA A 23 3.85 6.60 3.97
N ALA A 24 4.53 7.71 4.26
CA ALA A 24 5.92 7.92 3.86
C ALA A 24 6.87 6.89 4.51
N ARG A 25 6.67 6.58 5.80
CA ARG A 25 7.43 5.54 6.52
C ARG A 25 7.25 4.16 5.89
N TYR A 26 6.02 3.77 5.56
CA TYR A 26 5.75 2.51 4.88
C TYR A 26 6.32 2.48 3.45
N CYS A 27 6.19 3.57 2.70
CA CYS A 27 6.82 3.70 1.38
C CYS A 27 8.33 3.50 1.47
N ARG A 28 8.99 4.08 2.48
CA ARG A 28 10.42 3.90 2.69
C ARG A 28 10.80 2.44 2.97
N ALA A 29 10.07 1.76 3.84
CA ALA A 29 10.33 0.35 4.16
C ALA A 29 10.14 -0.56 2.94
N VAL A 30 9.06 -0.36 2.18
CA VAL A 30 8.77 -1.10 0.94
C VAL A 30 9.81 -0.82 -0.15
N TYR A 31 10.25 0.44 -0.27
CA TYR A 31 11.35 0.83 -1.16
C TYR A 31 12.65 0.10 -0.80
N GLU A 32 13.00 0.08 0.49
CA GLU A 32 14.21 -0.59 0.97
C GLU A 32 14.13 -2.09 0.71
N ALA A 33 12.94 -2.70 0.83
CA ALA A 33 12.68 -4.09 0.50
C ALA A 33 12.77 -4.44 -0.99
N GLY A 34 13.06 -3.47 -1.87
CA GLY A 34 13.33 -3.71 -3.29
C GLY A 34 12.13 -3.48 -4.22
N PHE A 35 11.03 -2.93 -3.71
CA PHE A 35 9.84 -2.61 -4.48
C PHE A 35 9.79 -1.12 -4.86
N SER A 36 8.92 -0.78 -5.80
CA SER A 36 8.52 0.60 -6.08
C SER A 36 7.15 0.85 -5.44
N PRO A 37 7.06 1.64 -4.34
CA PRO A 37 5.82 1.81 -3.60
C PRO A 37 4.81 2.69 -4.36
N ILE A 38 3.54 2.32 -4.27
CA ILE A 38 2.38 3.10 -4.70
C ILE A 38 1.47 3.29 -3.49
N CYS A 39 1.27 4.53 -3.07
CA CYS A 39 0.51 4.86 -1.88
C CYS A 39 -0.42 6.06 -2.16
N PRO A 40 -1.69 5.80 -2.57
CA PRO A 40 -2.65 6.85 -2.87
C PRO A 40 -2.83 7.92 -1.78
N PRO A 41 -2.85 7.58 -0.47
CA PRO A 41 -2.98 8.58 0.61
C PRO A 41 -1.91 9.68 0.63
N LEU A 42 -0.75 9.50 -0.02
CA LEU A 42 0.28 10.54 -0.07
C LEU A 42 -0.07 11.71 -0.99
N TYR A 43 -0.91 11.49 -2.00
CA TYR A 43 -1.11 12.48 -3.06
C TYR A 43 -2.57 12.71 -3.45
N LEU A 44 -3.47 11.74 -3.23
CA LEU A 44 -4.90 11.94 -3.49
C LEU A 44 -5.50 13.09 -2.64
N PRO A 45 -5.22 13.21 -1.33
CA PRO A 45 -5.75 14.32 -0.52
C PRO A 45 -5.23 15.70 -0.94
N LEU A 46 -4.17 15.78 -1.76
CA LEU A 46 -3.64 17.06 -2.24
C LEU A 46 -4.56 17.73 -3.28
N PHE A 47 -5.48 16.98 -3.88
CA PHE A 47 -6.40 17.50 -4.89
C PHE A 47 -7.82 16.91 -4.82
N LEU A 48 -8.07 15.88 -4.00
CA LEU A 48 -9.39 15.35 -3.71
C LEU A 48 -9.81 15.68 -2.28
N ASN A 49 -11.07 16.07 -2.12
CA ASN A 49 -11.74 16.30 -0.87
C ASN A 49 -12.64 15.10 -0.52
N ASP A 50 -12.21 14.31 0.46
CA ASP A 50 -12.93 13.10 0.89
C ASP A 50 -14.34 13.38 1.44
N ALA A 51 -14.61 14.61 1.90
CA ALA A 51 -15.94 15.01 2.35
C ALA A 51 -16.94 15.19 1.20
N VAL A 52 -16.48 15.26 -0.05
CA VAL A 52 -17.32 15.33 -1.26
C VAL A 52 -17.56 13.90 -1.77
N PRO A 53 -18.79 13.37 -1.77
CA PRO A 53 -19.06 11.97 -2.10
C PRO A 53 -18.56 11.52 -3.48
N GLU A 54 -18.60 12.41 -4.48
CA GLU A 54 -18.09 12.15 -5.83
C GLU A 54 -16.56 12.03 -5.85
N GLU A 55 -15.86 12.89 -5.12
CA GLU A 55 -14.40 12.87 -5.02
C GLU A 55 -13.91 11.70 -4.16
N HIS A 56 -14.62 11.36 -3.09
CA HIS A 56 -14.38 10.14 -2.31
C HIS A 56 -14.44 8.89 -3.20
N LYS A 57 -15.50 8.77 -4.00
CA LYS A 57 -15.64 7.68 -4.97
C LYS A 57 -14.51 7.68 -5.99
N SER A 58 -14.15 8.86 -6.51
CA SER A 58 -13.04 9.03 -7.45
C SER A 58 -11.72 8.56 -6.83
N GLY A 59 -11.44 8.88 -5.57
CA GLY A 59 -10.26 8.42 -4.84
C GLY A 59 -10.19 6.89 -4.72
N ILE A 60 -11.32 6.26 -4.40
CA ILE A 60 -11.44 4.79 -4.34
C ILE A 60 -11.16 4.17 -5.73
N ASP A 61 -11.75 4.71 -6.78
CA ASP A 61 -11.60 4.17 -8.13
C ASP A 61 -10.17 4.35 -8.67
N MET A 62 -9.55 5.51 -8.41
CA MET A 62 -8.13 5.76 -8.71
C MET A 62 -7.20 4.80 -7.95
N GLY A 63 -7.47 4.57 -6.66
CA GLY A 63 -6.72 3.59 -5.85
C GLY A 63 -6.81 2.18 -6.42
N ARG A 64 -8.00 1.75 -6.85
CA ARG A 64 -8.20 0.45 -7.51
C ARG A 64 -7.46 0.32 -8.84
N ASP A 65 -7.42 1.38 -9.64
CA ASP A 65 -6.67 1.40 -10.90
C ASP A 65 -5.16 1.28 -10.68
N LEU A 66 -4.65 1.89 -9.61
CA LEU A 66 -3.27 1.72 -9.18
C LEU A 66 -2.99 0.30 -8.67
N LEU A 67 -3.90 -0.26 -7.88
CA LEU A 67 -3.78 -1.64 -7.41
C LEU A 67 -3.71 -2.62 -8.59
N ARG A 68 -4.56 -2.45 -9.62
CA ARG A 68 -4.54 -3.26 -10.86
C ARG A 68 -3.21 -3.26 -11.59
N ARG A 69 -2.41 -2.20 -11.45
CA ARG A 69 -1.09 -2.05 -12.09
C ARG A 69 0.05 -2.57 -11.20
N SER A 70 -0.26 -2.91 -9.96
CA SER A 70 0.72 -3.36 -8.97
C SER A 70 0.93 -4.87 -9.07
N HIS A 71 2.12 -5.32 -8.67
CA HIS A 71 2.52 -6.72 -8.70
C HIS A 71 2.25 -7.41 -7.36
N VAL A 72 2.24 -6.62 -6.28
CA VAL A 72 2.00 -7.06 -4.91
C VAL A 72 1.16 -6.01 -4.18
N LEU A 73 0.26 -6.48 -3.32
CA LEU A 73 -0.41 -5.69 -2.29
C LEU A 73 0.36 -5.89 -0.98
N VAL A 74 0.85 -4.81 -0.40
CA VAL A 74 1.55 -4.82 0.89
C VAL A 74 0.63 -4.25 1.96
N ILE A 75 0.33 -5.09 2.94
CA ILE A 75 -0.50 -4.78 4.11
C ILE A 75 0.43 -4.30 5.22
N CYS A 76 0.24 -3.06 5.65
CA CYS A 76 1.04 -2.41 6.67
C CYS A 76 0.25 -2.21 7.96
N GLY A 77 0.95 -2.33 9.10
CA GLY A 77 0.35 -2.24 10.43
C GLY A 77 -0.26 -3.56 10.91
N HIS A 78 -0.84 -3.53 12.12
CA HIS A 78 -1.38 -4.72 12.80
C HIS A 78 -2.92 -4.71 12.90
N THR A 79 -3.57 -3.67 12.41
CA THR A 79 -5.03 -3.51 12.42
C THR A 79 -5.57 -3.76 11.02
N MET A 80 -6.76 -4.37 10.93
CA MET A 80 -7.44 -4.63 9.67
C MET A 80 -8.72 -3.80 9.59
N THR A 81 -8.83 -2.93 8.59
CA THR A 81 -10.03 -2.12 8.32
C THR A 81 -10.85 -2.72 7.17
N GLU A 82 -12.10 -2.28 7.01
CA GLU A 82 -12.93 -2.68 5.86
C GLU A 82 -12.35 -2.23 4.52
N ALA A 83 -11.71 -1.05 4.47
CA ALA A 83 -11.00 -0.59 3.29
C ALA A 83 -9.85 -1.55 2.90
N MET A 84 -9.05 -1.99 3.88
CA MET A 84 -7.98 -2.95 3.66
C MET A 84 -8.52 -4.32 3.19
N LYS A 85 -9.63 -4.80 3.77
CA LYS A 85 -10.28 -6.04 3.32
C LYS A 85 -10.76 -5.93 1.86
N ASN A 86 -11.28 -4.77 1.48
CA ASN A 86 -11.68 -4.51 0.09
C ASN A 86 -10.49 -4.53 -0.86
N ASP A 87 -9.36 -3.91 -0.48
CA ASP A 87 -8.12 -3.97 -1.26
C ASP A 87 -7.63 -5.42 -1.42
N ILE A 88 -7.65 -6.22 -0.34
CA ILE A 88 -7.27 -7.63 -0.36
C ILE A 88 -8.18 -8.43 -1.30
N ALA A 89 -9.49 -8.23 -1.22
CA ALA A 89 -10.45 -8.92 -2.09
C ALA A 89 -10.24 -8.56 -3.57
N VAL A 90 -9.95 -7.29 -3.87
CA VAL A 90 -9.61 -6.84 -5.22
C VAL A 90 -8.31 -7.48 -5.70
N ALA A 91 -7.25 -7.47 -4.87
CA ALA A 91 -5.97 -8.10 -5.20
C ALA A 91 -6.13 -9.59 -5.50
N GLN A 92 -6.86 -10.33 -4.65
CA GLN A 92 -7.16 -11.75 -4.85
C GLN A 92 -7.89 -12.00 -6.18
N ARG A 93 -8.92 -11.21 -6.49
CA ARG A 93 -9.66 -11.32 -7.76
C ARG A 93 -8.78 -11.09 -8.98
N LEU A 94 -7.75 -10.27 -8.86
CA LEU A 94 -6.82 -9.94 -9.94
C LEU A 94 -5.59 -10.87 -10.00
N GLY A 95 -5.48 -11.84 -9.08
CA GLY A 95 -4.30 -12.70 -8.98
C GLY A 95 -3.05 -11.97 -8.47
N ILE A 96 -3.22 -10.84 -7.78
CA ILE A 96 -2.14 -10.06 -7.16
C ILE A 96 -1.86 -10.64 -5.78
N THR A 97 -0.60 -10.98 -5.52
CA THR A 97 -0.18 -11.48 -4.20
C THR A 97 -0.39 -10.41 -3.13
N ALA A 98 -1.06 -10.77 -2.03
CA ALA A 98 -1.19 -9.93 -0.85
C ALA A 98 -0.27 -10.47 0.26
N THR A 99 0.54 -9.61 0.88
CA THR A 99 1.46 -9.98 1.96
C THR A 99 1.58 -8.86 2.98
N THR A 100 2.00 -9.17 4.20
CA THR A 100 2.33 -8.15 5.20
C THR A 100 3.72 -7.57 4.94
N LEU A 101 3.93 -6.31 5.36
CA LEU A 101 5.25 -5.69 5.36
C LEU A 101 6.25 -6.50 6.18
N GLU A 102 5.83 -7.00 7.34
CA GLU A 102 6.63 -7.89 8.18
C GLU A 102 7.08 -9.15 7.42
N GLY A 103 6.16 -9.81 6.71
CA GLY A 103 6.48 -11.00 5.91
C GLY A 103 7.54 -10.73 4.84
N ILE A 104 7.49 -9.56 4.18
CA ILE A 104 8.51 -9.15 3.21
C ILE A 104 9.88 -8.95 3.88
N LEU A 105 9.90 -8.32 5.04
CA LEU A 105 11.15 -7.99 5.75
C LEU A 105 11.81 -9.23 6.34
N THR A 106 11.04 -10.19 6.86
CA THR A 106 11.57 -11.45 7.41
C THR A 106 12.29 -12.27 6.34
N VAL A 107 11.65 -12.50 5.18
CA VAL A 107 12.24 -13.27 4.08
C VAL A 107 13.53 -12.64 3.56
N ARG A 108 13.58 -11.30 3.50
CA ARG A 108 14.79 -10.60 3.05
C ARG A 108 15.94 -10.75 4.04
N ASN A 109 15.69 -10.65 5.34
CA ASN A 109 16.72 -10.79 6.36
C ASN A 109 17.32 -12.21 6.35
N GLU A 110 16.47 -13.24 6.23
CA GLU A 110 16.93 -14.63 6.07
C GLU A 110 17.76 -14.85 4.80
N GLY A 111 17.35 -14.23 3.68
CA GLY A 111 18.09 -14.26 2.41
C GLY A 111 19.43 -13.52 2.42
N GLN A 112 19.65 -12.61 3.38
CA GLN A 112 20.91 -11.92 3.59
C GLN A 112 21.83 -12.69 4.54
N ILE A 113 21.28 -13.29 5.61
CA ILE A 113 22.02 -14.13 6.56
C ILE A 113 22.56 -15.39 5.87
N SER A 114 21.79 -15.99 4.95
CA SER A 114 22.21 -17.18 4.19
C SER A 114 23.27 -16.90 3.11
N LYS A 115 23.64 -15.63 2.88
CA LYS A 115 24.68 -15.22 1.93
C LYS A 115 25.93 -14.62 2.60
N ALA A 116 25.98 -14.61 3.93
CA ALA A 116 27.14 -14.21 4.74
C ALA A 116 27.87 -15.46 5.25
#